data_AF-A0A8H5SZZ1-F1
#
_entry.id   AF-A0A8H5SZZ1-F1
#
_cell.length_a   1.000
_cell.length_b   1.000
_cell.length_c   1.000
_cell.angle_alpha   90.00
_cell.angle_beta   90.00
_cell.angle_gamma   90.00
#
_symmetry.space_group_name_H-M   'P 1'
#
loop_
_entity.id
_entity.type
_entity.pdbx_description
1 polymer ?
#
loop_
_entity_poly.entity_id
_entity_poly.type
_entity_poly.pdbx_seq_one_letter_code
_entity_poly.pdbx_strand_id
1 'polypeptide(L)'
;ATKEHYATRRRKNISSTGFHLLTELHPRRIIGESARKASHVVRLHWEFYWDKISDPQTENYLSQVNAPDVKYKDTGIPESQTTNRILFKDLPPNLRETSIAVLGCVFGPCYGTLIANGIEKENRLWSNLTVPAVLNSLESTFGSTLEPGKLDLERIAEQICNNTARPFLDIEASSQEWIDQLCGPNLRWESIALLWSVLRRIPGSFEPIERRKLNILEFGTANESILAFLRHSTTLARHFTIANVIIVDLMFQKSIMESMIVGDASLVCWISHSETVAMMTYLGVHILKNDGNSYKPTLDSEYKRRLFCRVYNMDKAVAAFTGRPPLLSPRFVSTPPPLDLSDVDLAAGGTTLERAVAKLDTLGWNIDGGIYASSLCRACFLTSQILHEIIEIAFGSGSNATVETLRNLKQREMDFIAQIPKQMMYSPEDQSDLPLPRDIKLMHERDLSDPPLATHTVSIRMFFWLTHLQNMFLLERLLVQYGEVDEGDVLVVSFEMISLTLLFWTHKDRFRDMRRDLEWILMAFAVPGGGILCQELLQPTFQGRHPKDSRLSRSSIIQQLSLLVGFLDWVHPSAPNGDLCASCKTVIQRVLDYHLNDPTNDVGSLEHFSSDLARPLNFKFELLNTFDWLHSR
;
A
#
# COMPACT_ATOMS: atom_id res chain seq x y z
N ALA A 1 7.61 20.85 60.68
CA ALA A 1 7.65 19.80 61.72
C ALA A 1 6.84 18.61 61.20
N THR A 2 7.19 17.35 61.45
CA THR A 2 8.01 16.82 62.56
C THR A 2 9.09 15.82 62.09
N LYS A 3 9.98 15.46 63.02
CA LYS A 3 11.11 14.50 62.94
C LYS A 3 10.69 13.03 62.67
N GLU A 4 11.57 12.03 62.46
CA GLU A 4 12.95 11.90 61.91
C GLU A 4 13.43 10.43 62.16
N HIS A 5 14.27 9.85 61.28
CA HIS A 5 15.14 8.66 61.46
C HIS A 5 14.67 7.40 62.24
N TYR A 6 14.84 6.21 61.62
CA TYR A 6 15.65 5.12 62.20
C TYR A 6 16.17 4.15 61.13
N ALA A 7 17.27 3.42 61.40
CA ALA A 7 17.93 2.59 60.38
C ALA A 7 18.60 1.30 60.92
N THR A 8 18.77 0.35 59.99
CA THR A 8 19.80 -0.73 59.95
C THR A 8 19.71 -2.01 60.79
N ARG A 9 20.25 -3.09 60.17
CA ARG A 9 20.84 -4.34 60.71
C ARG A 9 19.93 -5.48 61.22
N ARG A 10 20.03 -6.61 60.51
CA ARG A 10 20.61 -7.86 61.07
C ARG A 10 21.57 -8.52 60.07
N ARG A 11 22.70 -9.04 60.57
CA ARG A 11 23.64 -9.93 59.86
C ARG A 11 23.41 -11.37 60.31
N LYS A 12 23.78 -12.35 59.48
CA LYS A 12 24.68 -13.44 59.93
C LYS A 12 25.33 -14.15 58.73
N ASN A 13 26.63 -14.40 58.85
CA ASN A 13 27.39 -15.23 57.91
C ASN A 13 27.46 -16.67 58.43
N ILE A 14 27.63 -17.64 57.53
CA ILE A 14 28.46 -18.84 57.73
C ILE A 14 29.39 -18.92 56.52
N SER A 15 30.60 -19.46 56.68
CA SER A 15 31.70 -19.29 55.72
C SER A 15 32.49 -20.56 55.43
N SER A 16 33.19 -20.53 54.28
CA SER A 16 34.54 -21.09 54.06
C SER A 16 34.80 -22.59 54.33
N THR A 17 34.94 -23.37 53.25
CA THR A 17 36.16 -24.14 52.88
C THR A 17 35.97 -24.76 51.48
N GLY A 18 36.99 -25.07 50.67
CA GLY A 18 38.44 -24.94 50.84
C GLY A 18 39.14 -24.20 49.68
N PHE A 19 40.45 -24.44 49.50
CA PHE A 19 41.37 -23.61 48.68
C PHE A 19 42.44 -24.48 47.98
N HIS A 20 43.23 -23.87 47.07
CA HIS A 20 44.41 -24.42 46.34
C HIS A 20 44.11 -25.39 45.16
N LEU A 21 44.86 -25.47 44.03
CA LEU A 21 45.88 -24.66 43.31
C LEU A 21 46.00 -25.26 41.85
N LEU A 22 46.73 -24.76 40.82
CA LEU A 22 47.71 -23.65 40.72
C LEU A 22 47.62 -22.81 39.40
N THR A 23 48.13 -23.32 38.25
CA THR A 23 48.54 -22.53 37.05
C THR A 23 48.54 -23.32 35.73
N GLU A 24 48.55 -22.57 34.62
CA GLU A 24 49.07 -22.91 33.27
C GLU A 24 48.47 -24.08 32.46
N LEU A 25 47.73 -23.74 31.38
CA LEU A 25 48.25 -23.81 30.00
C LEU A 25 47.21 -23.32 28.97
N HIS A 26 47.64 -22.51 28.00
CA HIS A 26 46.90 -22.30 26.75
C HIS A 26 47.26 -23.45 25.79
N PRO A 27 46.34 -23.92 24.92
CA PRO A 27 46.45 -23.40 23.55
C PRO A 27 45.13 -23.24 22.77
N ARG A 28 45.16 -22.31 21.82
CA ARG A 28 44.22 -22.22 20.70
C ARG A 28 44.32 -23.49 19.82
N ARG A 29 43.33 -24.39 19.84
CA ARG A 29 43.24 -25.44 18.79
C ARG A 29 41.82 -25.99 18.51
N ILE A 30 41.00 -26.23 19.54
CA ILE A 30 39.74 -27.00 19.40
C ILE A 30 38.66 -26.28 18.55
N ILE A 31 38.63 -24.94 18.53
CA ILE A 31 37.62 -24.17 17.76
C ILE A 31 37.86 -24.26 16.24
N GLY A 32 39.10 -24.52 15.80
CA GLY A 32 39.49 -24.44 14.39
C GLY A 32 38.92 -25.53 13.48
N GLU A 33 38.69 -26.75 13.99
CA GLU A 33 38.26 -27.87 13.15
C GLU A 33 36.74 -27.91 12.94
N SER A 34 35.94 -27.58 13.96
CA SER A 34 34.48 -27.43 13.79
C SER A 34 34.15 -26.29 12.83
N ALA A 35 34.85 -25.15 12.93
CA ALA A 35 34.69 -24.02 12.01
C ALA A 35 35.06 -24.40 10.56
N ARG A 36 36.14 -25.17 10.35
CA ARG A 36 36.54 -25.65 9.01
C ARG A 36 35.59 -26.69 8.44
N LYS A 37 35.09 -27.64 9.25
CA LYS A 37 34.08 -28.62 8.79
C LYS A 37 32.76 -27.95 8.44
N ALA A 38 32.28 -27.01 9.27
CA ALA A 38 31.10 -26.20 8.94
C ALA A 38 31.30 -25.39 7.65
N SER A 39 32.43 -24.70 7.52
CA SER A 39 32.78 -23.93 6.30
C SER A 39 32.85 -24.80 5.05
N HIS A 40 33.39 -26.02 5.14
CA HIS A 40 33.49 -26.92 3.98
C HIS A 40 32.14 -27.53 3.59
N VAL A 41 31.28 -27.87 4.56
CA VAL A 41 29.91 -28.34 4.28
C VAL A 41 29.05 -27.23 3.68
N VAL A 42 29.11 -26.00 4.25
CA VAL A 42 28.40 -24.83 3.69
C VAL A 42 28.90 -24.51 2.29
N ARG A 43 30.22 -24.56 2.05
CA ARG A 43 30.80 -24.32 0.73
C ARG A 43 30.38 -25.36 -0.30
N LEU A 44 30.38 -26.64 0.05
CA LEU A 44 29.91 -27.71 -0.85
C LEU A 44 28.40 -27.62 -1.13
N HIS A 45 27.59 -27.18 -0.17
CA HIS A 45 26.18 -26.84 -0.42
C HIS A 45 26.04 -25.66 -1.38
N TRP A 46 26.86 -24.61 -1.22
CA TRP A 46 26.78 -23.41 -2.05
C TRP A 46 27.26 -23.65 -3.48
N GLU A 47 28.36 -24.38 -3.66
CA GLU A 47 28.89 -24.75 -4.98
C GLU A 47 27.91 -25.70 -5.73
N PHE A 48 27.23 -26.62 -5.03
CA PHE A 48 26.18 -27.47 -5.62
C PHE A 48 24.90 -26.68 -6.01
N TYR A 49 24.58 -25.59 -5.31
CA TYR A 49 23.49 -24.69 -5.71
C TYR A 49 23.88 -23.79 -6.89
N TRP A 50 25.14 -23.33 -6.96
CA TRP A 50 25.58 -22.39 -7.98
C TRP A 50 25.62 -23.02 -9.38
N ASP A 51 26.08 -24.26 -9.51
CA ASP A 51 26.03 -25.00 -10.78
C ASP A 51 24.58 -25.20 -11.28
N LYS A 52 23.59 -25.32 -10.38
CA LYS A 52 22.16 -25.40 -10.75
C LYS A 52 21.49 -24.06 -11.07
N ILE A 53 22.03 -22.96 -10.59
CA ILE A 53 21.59 -21.60 -10.95
C ILE A 53 22.15 -21.17 -12.32
N SER A 54 23.18 -21.88 -12.81
CA SER A 54 23.86 -21.61 -14.09
C SER A 54 23.23 -22.30 -15.31
N ASP A 55 22.16 -23.08 -15.13
CA ASP A 55 21.42 -23.75 -16.21
C ASP A 55 20.29 -22.85 -16.76
N PRO A 56 20.19 -22.63 -18.09
CA PRO A 56 19.08 -21.89 -18.71
C PRO A 56 17.67 -22.42 -18.42
N GLN A 57 17.49 -23.65 -17.92
CA GLN A 57 16.16 -24.25 -17.66
C GLN A 57 15.59 -24.00 -16.25
N THR A 58 16.26 -23.25 -15.38
CA THR A 58 15.90 -23.15 -13.95
C THR A 58 14.63 -22.32 -13.63
N GLU A 59 13.87 -21.86 -14.64
CA GLU A 59 12.63 -21.10 -14.46
C GLU A 59 11.44 -21.89 -13.89
N ASN A 60 11.49 -23.22 -13.87
CA ASN A 60 10.31 -24.05 -13.50
C ASN A 60 10.41 -24.79 -12.15
N TYR A 61 11.48 -24.65 -11.37
CA TYR A 61 11.70 -25.50 -10.19
C TYR A 61 11.15 -24.97 -8.85
N LEU A 62 10.99 -23.65 -8.68
CA LEU A 62 10.52 -23.09 -7.39
C LEU A 62 9.01 -23.14 -7.21
N SER A 63 8.23 -23.10 -8.30
CA SER A 63 6.79 -23.40 -8.29
C SER A 63 6.48 -24.89 -8.06
N GLN A 64 7.47 -25.78 -8.20
CA GLN A 64 7.33 -27.23 -8.07
C GLN A 64 7.83 -27.78 -6.73
N VAL A 65 8.25 -26.93 -5.79
CA VAL A 65 8.65 -27.34 -4.44
C VAL A 65 7.41 -27.74 -3.62
N ASN A 66 6.98 -28.99 -3.80
CA ASN A 66 6.07 -29.65 -2.88
C ASN A 66 6.68 -29.62 -1.47
N ALA A 67 5.85 -29.34 -0.47
CA ALA A 67 6.30 -29.25 0.92
C ALA A 67 6.91 -30.59 1.39
N PRO A 68 7.95 -30.56 2.25
CA PRO A 68 8.57 -31.79 2.75
C PRO A 68 7.57 -32.63 3.54
N ASP A 69 7.47 -33.88 3.14
CA ASP A 69 6.53 -34.85 3.68
C ASP A 69 6.91 -35.20 5.14
N VAL A 70 6.19 -34.65 6.12
CA VAL A 70 6.41 -34.96 7.56
C VAL A 70 5.80 -36.33 7.87
N LYS A 71 6.46 -37.40 7.40
CA LYS A 71 6.07 -38.79 7.60
C LYS A 71 7.10 -39.57 8.39
N TYR A 72 6.64 -40.23 9.45
CA TYR A 72 7.45 -41.16 10.22
C TYR A 72 7.57 -42.50 9.47
N LYS A 73 8.77 -42.77 8.95
CA LYS A 73 9.27 -44.03 8.39
C LYS A 73 8.73 -44.49 7.02
N ASP A 74 9.69 -45.05 6.27
CA ASP A 74 9.60 -45.60 4.92
C ASP A 74 8.57 -46.71 4.72
N THR A 75 7.95 -46.74 3.53
CA THR A 75 8.09 -47.84 2.55
C THR A 75 7.58 -47.43 1.16
N GLY A 76 8.39 -47.66 0.10
CA GLY A 76 7.89 -48.07 -1.23
C GLY A 76 7.39 -47.01 -2.24
N ILE A 77 8.21 -46.78 -3.28
CA ILE A 77 7.89 -46.26 -4.63
C ILE A 77 6.72 -47.09 -5.25
N PRO A 78 5.72 -46.53 -5.98
CA PRO A 78 5.92 -45.68 -7.16
C PRO A 78 5.00 -44.45 -7.35
N GLU A 79 5.23 -43.74 -8.46
CA GLU A 79 4.58 -42.50 -8.89
C GLU A 79 3.11 -42.71 -9.33
N SER A 80 2.17 -42.20 -8.54
CA SER A 80 0.85 -41.79 -9.05
C SER A 80 0.29 -40.67 -8.18
N GLN A 81 0.34 -39.41 -8.66
CA GLN A 81 -0.32 -38.29 -7.99
C GLN A 81 -1.83 -38.31 -8.24
N THR A 82 -2.51 -39.28 -7.62
CA THR A 82 -3.95 -39.16 -7.37
C THR A 82 -4.17 -38.04 -6.35
N THR A 83 -4.44 -36.83 -6.83
CA THR A 83 -4.98 -35.77 -5.99
C THR A 83 -6.31 -36.24 -5.42
N ASN A 84 -6.30 -36.70 -4.16
CA ASN A 84 -7.50 -37.18 -3.49
C ASN A 84 -8.57 -36.08 -3.52
N ARG A 85 -9.70 -36.34 -4.18
CA ARG A 85 -10.81 -35.40 -4.26
C ARG A 85 -11.24 -35.03 -2.85
N ILE A 86 -11.19 -33.74 -2.56
CA ILE A 86 -11.64 -33.17 -1.30
C ILE A 86 -13.16 -33.32 -1.26
N LEU A 87 -13.70 -33.92 -0.20
CA LEU A 87 -15.14 -34.00 0.03
C LEU A 87 -15.52 -33.01 1.12
N PHE A 88 -16.57 -32.21 0.90
CA PHE A 88 -16.89 -31.09 1.80
C PHE A 88 -17.14 -31.57 3.25
N LYS A 89 -17.85 -32.69 3.40
CA LYS A 89 -18.13 -33.36 4.68
C LYS A 89 -16.87 -33.73 5.50
N ASP A 90 -15.73 -33.95 4.84
CA ASP A 90 -14.49 -34.43 5.46
C ASP A 90 -13.55 -33.27 5.87
N LEU A 91 -13.92 -32.02 5.52
CA LEU A 91 -13.21 -30.82 5.97
C LEU A 91 -13.42 -30.57 7.49
N PRO A 92 -12.46 -29.94 8.19
CA PRO A 92 -12.62 -29.45 9.56
C PRO A 92 -13.90 -28.61 9.74
N PRO A 93 -14.65 -28.75 10.86
CA PRO A 93 -15.94 -28.07 11.06
C PRO A 93 -15.91 -26.55 10.85
N ASN A 94 -14.89 -25.89 11.40
CA ASN A 94 -14.69 -24.46 11.24
C ASN A 94 -14.51 -24.02 9.78
N LEU A 95 -13.86 -24.85 8.93
CA LEU A 95 -13.70 -24.54 7.51
C LEU A 95 -15.00 -24.76 6.74
N ARG A 96 -15.81 -25.76 7.12
CA ARG A 96 -17.16 -25.95 6.57
C ARG A 96 -18.06 -24.76 6.89
N GLU A 97 -18.13 -24.39 8.17
CA GLU A 97 -18.91 -23.24 8.65
C GLU A 97 -18.47 -21.93 7.97
N THR A 98 -17.16 -21.67 7.89
CA THR A 98 -16.61 -20.49 7.20
C THR A 98 -16.96 -20.50 5.71
N SER A 99 -16.86 -21.66 5.04
CA SER A 99 -17.17 -21.79 3.61
C SER A 99 -18.64 -21.44 3.32
N ILE A 100 -19.58 -22.00 4.08
CA ILE A 100 -21.02 -21.72 3.91
C ILE A 100 -21.35 -20.26 4.24
N ALA A 101 -20.73 -19.69 5.28
CA ALA A 101 -20.94 -18.29 5.64
C ALA A 101 -20.41 -17.31 4.57
N VAL A 102 -19.21 -17.55 4.04
CA VAL A 102 -18.63 -16.74 2.95
C VAL A 102 -19.50 -16.81 1.69
N LEU A 103 -19.79 -18.02 1.20
CA LEU A 103 -20.58 -18.18 -0.04
C LEU A 103 -22.02 -17.71 0.13
N GLY A 104 -22.64 -17.94 1.29
CA GLY A 104 -24.01 -17.51 1.59
C GLY A 104 -24.20 -16.00 1.85
N CYS A 105 -23.11 -15.22 1.90
CA CYS A 105 -23.15 -13.76 1.84
C CYS A 105 -22.77 -13.24 0.44
N VAL A 106 -21.76 -13.83 -0.24
CA VAL A 106 -21.42 -13.49 -1.63
C VAL A 106 -22.60 -13.74 -2.57
N PHE A 107 -23.10 -14.98 -2.64
CA PHE A 107 -24.23 -15.39 -3.48
C PHE A 107 -25.56 -14.95 -2.84
N GLY A 108 -25.76 -13.65 -2.74
CA GLY A 108 -26.92 -13.03 -2.10
C GLY A 108 -26.82 -11.50 -2.11
N PRO A 109 -26.97 -10.80 -0.97
CA PRO A 109 -27.03 -9.33 -0.93
C PRO A 109 -25.74 -8.66 -1.44
N CYS A 110 -24.58 -9.29 -1.24
CA CYS A 110 -23.31 -8.77 -1.73
C CYS A 110 -23.20 -8.82 -3.27
N TYR A 111 -23.64 -9.91 -3.91
CA TYR A 111 -23.73 -10.00 -5.37
C TYR A 111 -24.71 -8.95 -5.93
N GLY A 112 -25.93 -8.85 -5.38
CA GLY A 112 -26.90 -7.83 -5.79
C GLY A 112 -26.34 -6.40 -5.65
N THR A 113 -25.57 -6.15 -4.58
CA THR A 113 -24.88 -4.87 -4.35
C THR A 113 -23.80 -4.59 -5.41
N LEU A 114 -23.00 -5.59 -5.81
CA LEU A 114 -21.99 -5.45 -6.85
C LEU A 114 -22.62 -5.10 -8.22
N ILE A 115 -23.65 -5.83 -8.63
CA ILE A 115 -24.37 -5.59 -9.90
C ILE A 115 -25.10 -4.25 -9.89
N ALA A 116 -25.73 -3.87 -8.78
CA ALA A 116 -26.35 -2.54 -8.63
C ALA A 116 -25.33 -1.38 -8.73
N ASN A 117 -24.03 -1.66 -8.59
CA ASN A 117 -22.93 -0.71 -8.66
C ASN A 117 -22.10 -0.79 -9.97
N GLY A 118 -22.54 -1.59 -10.95
CA GLY A 118 -21.92 -1.67 -12.29
C GLY A 118 -20.56 -2.37 -12.34
N ILE A 119 -20.20 -3.12 -11.29
CA ILE A 119 -18.88 -3.78 -11.18
C ILE A 119 -18.67 -4.85 -12.25
N GLU A 120 -19.74 -5.34 -12.86
CA GLU A 120 -19.72 -6.29 -13.98
C GLU A 120 -19.26 -5.66 -15.31
N LYS A 121 -19.12 -4.34 -15.39
CA LYS A 121 -18.78 -3.60 -16.62
C LYS A 121 -17.41 -2.93 -16.61
N GLU A 122 -16.95 -2.43 -15.46
CA GLU A 122 -15.73 -1.63 -15.36
C GLU A 122 -14.91 -2.01 -14.12
N ASN A 123 -13.60 -2.14 -14.28
CA ASN A 123 -12.69 -2.32 -13.16
C ASN A 123 -12.36 -0.95 -12.52
N ARG A 124 -12.81 -0.72 -11.28
CA ARG A 124 -12.46 0.51 -10.53
C ARG A 124 -10.96 0.58 -10.20
N LEU A 125 -10.44 1.79 -9.97
CA LEU A 125 -9.05 1.99 -9.53
C LEU A 125 -8.68 1.05 -8.37
N TRP A 126 -7.43 0.60 -8.36
CA TRP A 126 -6.85 -0.19 -7.26
C TRP A 126 -7.56 -1.53 -6.99
N SER A 127 -8.52 -1.95 -7.81
CA SER A 127 -9.07 -3.32 -7.85
C SER A 127 -8.15 -4.27 -8.63
N ASN A 128 -8.51 -5.54 -8.61
CA ASN A 128 -7.98 -6.58 -9.50
C ASN A 128 -8.80 -6.60 -10.81
N LEU A 129 -8.12 -6.56 -11.96
CA LEU A 129 -8.73 -6.51 -13.30
C LEU A 129 -9.68 -7.68 -13.62
N THR A 130 -9.55 -8.81 -12.91
CA THR A 130 -10.38 -10.01 -13.13
C THR A 130 -11.76 -9.93 -12.48
N VAL A 131 -12.01 -8.99 -11.56
CA VAL A 131 -13.26 -8.94 -10.81
C VAL A 131 -14.50 -8.86 -11.72
N PRO A 132 -14.55 -8.05 -12.80
CA PRO A 132 -15.68 -8.08 -13.73
C PRO A 132 -15.87 -9.46 -14.39
N ALA A 133 -14.80 -10.15 -14.78
CA ALA A 133 -14.89 -11.48 -15.40
C ALA A 133 -15.36 -12.56 -14.40
N VAL A 134 -14.82 -12.54 -13.17
CA VAL A 134 -15.27 -13.42 -12.07
C VAL A 134 -16.75 -13.20 -11.82
N LEU A 135 -17.18 -11.94 -11.67
CA LEU A 135 -18.56 -11.56 -11.36
C LEU A 135 -19.54 -11.98 -12.46
N ASN A 136 -19.23 -11.70 -13.73
CA ASN A 136 -20.04 -12.14 -14.88
C ASN A 136 -20.15 -13.67 -14.97
N SER A 137 -19.13 -14.41 -14.53
CA SER A 137 -19.16 -15.88 -14.58
C SER A 137 -20.11 -16.52 -13.55
N LEU A 138 -20.47 -15.85 -12.46
CA LEU A 138 -21.19 -16.47 -11.33
C LEU A 138 -22.60 -16.96 -11.71
N GLU A 139 -23.43 -16.11 -12.32
CA GLU A 139 -24.78 -16.50 -12.77
C GLU A 139 -24.74 -17.60 -13.84
N SER A 140 -23.77 -17.55 -14.76
CA SER A 140 -23.61 -18.59 -15.79
C SER A 140 -23.17 -19.95 -15.22
N THR A 141 -22.56 -19.97 -14.03
CA THR A 141 -22.05 -21.19 -13.38
C THR A 141 -23.07 -21.81 -12.43
N PHE A 142 -23.77 -20.98 -11.63
CA PHE A 142 -24.64 -21.45 -10.54
C PHE A 142 -26.13 -21.13 -10.73
N GLY A 143 -26.49 -20.40 -11.79
CA GLY A 143 -27.86 -20.08 -12.18
C GLY A 143 -28.20 -18.59 -12.09
N SER A 144 -29.17 -18.16 -12.90
CA SER A 144 -29.61 -16.77 -13.08
C SER A 144 -30.33 -16.13 -11.88
N THR A 145 -30.20 -16.71 -10.68
CA THR A 145 -30.65 -16.09 -9.43
C THR A 145 -29.85 -16.69 -8.28
N LEU A 146 -28.77 -16.02 -7.90
CA LEU A 146 -27.86 -16.41 -6.83
C LEU A 146 -28.51 -16.17 -5.45
N GLU A 147 -29.54 -16.94 -5.13
CA GLU A 147 -30.22 -16.94 -3.83
C GLU A 147 -29.67 -18.06 -2.93
N PRO A 148 -29.22 -17.77 -1.69
CA PRO A 148 -28.65 -18.79 -0.81
C PRO A 148 -29.57 -19.98 -0.53
N GLY A 149 -30.90 -19.77 -0.55
CA GLY A 149 -31.90 -20.81 -0.32
C GLY A 149 -32.22 -21.70 -1.53
N LYS A 150 -31.64 -21.42 -2.70
CA LYS A 150 -31.79 -22.21 -3.94
C LYS A 150 -30.50 -22.92 -4.35
N LEU A 151 -29.36 -22.56 -3.74
CA LEU A 151 -28.03 -23.07 -4.07
C LEU A 151 -27.60 -24.18 -3.11
N ASP A 152 -27.01 -25.25 -3.65
CA ASP A 152 -26.30 -26.26 -2.88
C ASP A 152 -24.90 -25.71 -2.50
N LEU A 153 -24.86 -24.93 -1.42
CA LEU A 153 -23.63 -24.28 -0.96
C LEU A 153 -22.55 -25.28 -0.51
N GLU A 154 -22.91 -26.49 -0.07
CA GLU A 154 -21.93 -27.54 0.27
C GLU A 154 -21.26 -28.08 -1.00
N ARG A 155 -22.05 -28.34 -2.05
CA ARG A 155 -21.56 -28.80 -3.35
C ARG A 155 -20.69 -27.76 -4.05
N ILE A 156 -21.08 -26.48 -3.97
CA ILE A 156 -20.28 -25.37 -4.51
C ILE A 156 -18.99 -25.19 -3.70
N ALA A 157 -19.05 -25.24 -2.36
CA ALA A 157 -17.85 -25.22 -1.53
C ALA A 157 -16.92 -26.40 -1.85
N GLU A 158 -17.44 -27.61 -2.06
CA GLU A 158 -16.63 -28.76 -2.48
C GLU A 158 -15.88 -28.49 -3.79
N GLN A 159 -16.58 -27.97 -4.81
CA GLN A 159 -15.99 -27.63 -6.10
C GLN A 159 -14.89 -26.57 -5.94
N ILE A 160 -15.18 -25.48 -5.22
CA ILE A 160 -14.23 -24.38 -4.99
C ILE A 160 -13.01 -24.88 -4.21
N CYS A 161 -13.16 -25.72 -3.19
CA CYS A 161 -12.03 -26.35 -2.48
C CYS A 161 -11.15 -27.21 -3.40
N ASN A 162 -11.76 -28.06 -4.25
CA ASN A 162 -11.01 -28.89 -5.20
C ASN A 162 -10.29 -28.07 -6.29
N ASN A 163 -10.90 -26.97 -6.74
CA ASN A 163 -10.27 -26.05 -7.68
C ASN A 163 -9.10 -25.30 -7.04
N THR A 164 -9.30 -24.78 -5.83
CA THR A 164 -8.26 -24.06 -5.04
C THR A 164 -7.05 -24.95 -4.76
N ALA A 165 -7.28 -26.25 -4.51
CA ALA A 165 -6.21 -27.23 -4.28
C ALA A 165 -5.37 -27.56 -5.53
N ARG A 166 -5.78 -27.13 -6.73
CA ARG A 166 -4.93 -27.21 -7.93
C ARG A 166 -3.98 -26.00 -7.97
N PRO A 167 -2.77 -26.17 -8.53
CA PRO A 167 -1.90 -25.04 -8.83
C PRO A 167 -2.63 -23.95 -9.63
N PHE A 168 -2.28 -22.69 -9.38
CA PHE A 168 -2.58 -21.59 -10.29
C PHE A 168 -1.41 -21.50 -11.27
N LEU A 169 -1.68 -21.47 -12.57
CA LEU A 169 -0.67 -21.58 -13.61
C LEU A 169 -0.30 -20.22 -14.19
N ASP A 170 0.99 -20.07 -14.51
CA ASP A 170 1.53 -18.94 -15.24
C ASP A 170 1.25 -19.14 -16.74
N ILE A 171 0.14 -18.57 -17.23
CA ILE A 171 -0.32 -18.72 -18.61
C ILE A 171 -0.02 -17.45 -19.41
N GLU A 172 1.08 -17.49 -20.18
CA GLU A 172 1.50 -16.41 -21.06
C GLU A 172 0.82 -16.42 -22.44
N ALA A 173 0.41 -17.59 -22.93
CA ALA A 173 -0.07 -17.76 -24.30
C ALA A 173 -1.46 -17.15 -24.58
N SER A 174 -2.30 -17.01 -23.56
CA SER A 174 -3.70 -16.59 -23.70
C SER A 174 -4.21 -15.87 -22.45
N SER A 175 -4.61 -14.60 -22.62
CA SER A 175 -5.27 -13.81 -21.56
C SER A 175 -6.56 -14.47 -21.08
N GLN A 176 -7.33 -15.08 -21.99
CA GLN A 176 -8.60 -15.73 -21.66
C GLN A 176 -8.37 -16.99 -20.81
N GLU A 177 -7.42 -17.86 -21.19
CA GLU A 177 -7.11 -19.07 -20.42
C GLU A 177 -6.61 -18.74 -19.00
N TRP A 178 -5.85 -17.65 -18.86
CA TRP A 178 -5.40 -17.16 -17.54
C TRP A 178 -6.58 -16.68 -16.68
N ILE A 179 -7.53 -15.93 -17.25
CA ILE A 179 -8.77 -15.49 -16.58
C ILE A 179 -9.68 -16.68 -16.24
N ASP A 180 -9.77 -17.68 -17.13
CA ASP A 180 -10.59 -18.88 -16.96
C ASP A 180 -10.14 -19.75 -15.78
N GLN A 181 -8.94 -19.54 -15.22
CA GLN A 181 -8.52 -20.16 -13.94
C GLN A 181 -9.27 -19.60 -12.72
N LEU A 182 -9.88 -18.41 -12.83
CA LEU A 182 -10.62 -17.75 -11.75
C LEU A 182 -12.13 -17.76 -11.98
N CYS A 183 -12.59 -18.07 -13.18
CA CYS A 183 -13.98 -17.93 -13.61
C CYS A 183 -14.69 -19.29 -13.78
N GLY A 184 -16.01 -19.26 -13.90
CA GLY A 184 -16.76 -20.40 -14.41
C GLY A 184 -16.67 -21.64 -13.50
N PRO A 185 -16.69 -22.86 -14.08
CA PRO A 185 -16.47 -24.10 -13.34
C PRO A 185 -15.15 -24.18 -12.56
N ASN A 186 -14.16 -23.33 -12.87
CA ASN A 186 -12.84 -23.31 -12.23
C ASN A 186 -12.76 -22.38 -11.00
N LEU A 187 -13.84 -21.64 -10.67
CA LEU A 187 -13.93 -20.73 -9.51
C LEU A 187 -13.20 -21.25 -8.26
N ARG A 188 -12.36 -20.39 -7.67
CA ARG A 188 -11.46 -20.70 -6.54
C ARG A 188 -11.76 -19.80 -5.34
N TRP A 189 -11.23 -20.13 -4.16
CA TRP A 189 -11.38 -19.27 -2.98
C TRP A 189 -10.72 -17.89 -3.18
N GLU A 190 -9.68 -17.82 -4.02
CA GLU A 190 -9.09 -16.56 -4.47
C GLU A 190 -10.11 -15.70 -5.23
N SER A 191 -10.87 -16.28 -6.17
CA SER A 191 -11.91 -15.59 -6.93
C SER A 191 -12.98 -14.99 -6.02
N ILE A 192 -13.44 -15.77 -5.03
CA ILE A 192 -14.42 -15.34 -4.03
C ILE A 192 -13.85 -14.22 -3.14
N ALA A 193 -12.56 -14.32 -2.77
CA ALA A 193 -11.88 -13.32 -1.96
C ALA A 193 -11.71 -11.97 -2.69
N LEU A 194 -11.49 -11.98 -4.02
CA LEU A 194 -11.36 -10.77 -4.82
C LEU A 194 -12.63 -9.91 -4.83
N LEU A 195 -13.83 -10.51 -4.73
CA LEU A 195 -15.10 -9.78 -4.66
C LEU A 195 -15.19 -8.90 -3.39
N TRP A 196 -14.69 -9.38 -2.25
CA TRP A 196 -14.61 -8.60 -1.01
C TRP A 196 -13.69 -7.39 -1.15
N SER A 197 -12.61 -7.49 -1.93
CA SER A 197 -11.67 -6.39 -2.18
C SER A 197 -12.30 -5.19 -2.93
N VAL A 198 -13.46 -5.38 -3.55
CA VAL A 198 -14.23 -4.32 -4.25
C VAL A 198 -15.47 -3.89 -3.47
N LEU A 199 -16.16 -4.81 -2.78
CA LEU A 199 -17.27 -4.49 -1.87
C LEU A 199 -16.88 -3.46 -0.79
N ARG A 200 -15.59 -3.43 -0.39
CA ARG A 200 -15.02 -2.43 0.52
C ARG A 200 -15.17 -0.98 0.05
N ARG A 201 -15.33 -0.71 -1.25
CA ARG A 201 -15.45 0.66 -1.77
C ARG A 201 -16.90 1.12 -1.85
N ILE A 202 -17.83 0.20 -2.12
CA ILE A 202 -19.27 0.49 -2.24
C ILE A 202 -19.83 0.99 -0.88
N PRO A 203 -20.47 2.18 -0.80
CA PRO A 203 -21.11 2.65 0.44
C PRO A 203 -22.35 1.81 0.79
N GLY A 204 -22.51 1.45 2.06
CA GLY A 204 -23.71 0.74 2.54
C GLY A 204 -23.83 -0.71 2.10
N SER A 205 -22.73 -1.37 1.69
CA SER A 205 -22.70 -2.72 1.14
C SER A 205 -23.03 -3.88 2.10
N PHE A 206 -23.49 -3.58 3.33
CA PHE A 206 -23.86 -4.55 4.36
C PHE A 206 -25.00 -4.02 5.25
N GLU A 207 -26.09 -4.78 5.37
CA GLU A 207 -27.18 -4.48 6.31
C GLU A 207 -26.93 -5.09 7.72
N PRO A 208 -27.62 -4.60 8.77
CA PRO A 208 -27.43 -5.08 10.15
C PRO A 208 -27.74 -6.57 10.39
N ILE A 209 -28.48 -7.22 9.49
CA ILE A 209 -28.95 -8.60 9.64
C ILE A 209 -27.80 -9.62 9.48
N GLU A 210 -26.81 -9.33 8.62
CA GLU A 210 -25.76 -10.29 8.27
C GLU A 210 -24.70 -10.48 9.35
N ARG A 211 -24.43 -9.44 10.17
CA ARG A 211 -23.48 -9.49 11.30
C ARG A 211 -23.77 -10.64 12.28
N ARG A 212 -25.05 -11.05 12.38
CA ARG A 212 -25.52 -12.12 13.26
C ARG A 212 -25.19 -13.54 12.77
N LYS A 213 -24.82 -13.73 11.49
CA LYS A 213 -24.49 -15.07 10.94
C LYS A 213 -23.09 -15.57 11.31
N LEU A 214 -22.17 -14.67 11.67
CA LEU A 214 -20.77 -15.00 11.99
C LEU A 214 -20.37 -14.65 13.44
N ASN A 215 -21.33 -14.27 14.30
CA ASN A 215 -21.06 -13.80 15.68
C ASN A 215 -20.00 -12.69 15.76
N ILE A 216 -20.02 -11.74 14.81
CA ILE A 216 -19.09 -10.59 14.81
C ILE A 216 -19.50 -9.65 15.95
N LEU A 217 -18.69 -9.62 17.01
CA LEU A 217 -18.96 -8.98 18.31
C LEU A 217 -18.29 -7.61 18.47
N GLU A 218 -18.21 -6.80 17.41
CA GLU A 218 -17.42 -5.55 17.41
C GLU A 218 -18.27 -4.30 17.10
N PHE A 219 -17.92 -3.20 17.77
CA PHE A 219 -18.45 -1.86 17.55
C PHE A 219 -17.50 -1.10 16.63
N GLY A 220 -17.88 -0.89 15.37
CA GLY A 220 -17.11 -0.06 14.45
C GLY A 220 -17.72 0.05 13.06
N THR A 221 -16.86 0.30 12.08
CA THR A 221 -17.18 0.70 10.72
C THR A 221 -17.67 -0.47 9.86
N ALA A 222 -18.38 -0.16 8.77
CA ALA A 222 -18.82 -1.16 7.80
C ALA A 222 -17.66 -1.95 7.15
N ASN A 223 -16.42 -1.45 7.22
CA ASN A 223 -15.24 -2.12 6.65
C ASN A 223 -14.82 -3.36 7.44
N GLU A 224 -15.03 -3.41 8.76
CA GLU A 224 -14.56 -4.51 9.61
C GLU A 224 -15.20 -5.85 9.24
N SER A 225 -16.50 -5.84 8.95
CA SER A 225 -17.20 -7.03 8.43
C SER A 225 -16.59 -7.51 7.11
N ILE A 226 -16.30 -6.57 6.19
CA ILE A 226 -15.72 -6.87 4.88
C ILE A 226 -14.27 -7.39 5.02
N LEU A 227 -13.49 -6.82 5.94
CA LEU A 227 -12.14 -7.30 6.27
C LEU A 227 -12.18 -8.70 6.89
N ALA A 228 -13.15 -8.99 7.77
CA ALA A 228 -13.34 -10.33 8.30
C ALA A 228 -13.62 -11.32 7.18
N PHE A 229 -14.57 -11.03 6.27
CA PHE A 229 -14.85 -11.87 5.11
C PHE A 229 -13.65 -12.03 4.16
N LEU A 230 -12.86 -10.97 3.92
CA LEU A 230 -11.63 -11.04 3.13
C LEU A 230 -10.56 -11.91 3.81
N ARG A 231 -10.32 -11.72 5.11
CA ARG A 231 -9.40 -12.54 5.94
C ARG A 231 -9.83 -14.02 5.92
N HIS A 232 -11.11 -14.32 6.12
CA HIS A 232 -11.66 -15.67 6.08
C HIS A 232 -11.51 -16.32 4.70
N SER A 233 -11.86 -15.61 3.63
CA SER A 233 -11.73 -16.12 2.24
C SER A 233 -10.28 -16.35 1.85
N THR A 234 -9.37 -15.44 2.24
CA THR A 234 -7.91 -15.59 2.03
C THR A 234 -7.33 -16.75 2.86
N THR A 235 -7.86 -16.98 4.07
CA THR A 235 -7.47 -18.12 4.91
C THR A 235 -7.96 -19.45 4.35
N LEU A 236 -9.17 -19.49 3.77
CA LEU A 236 -9.67 -20.65 3.02
C LEU A 236 -8.79 -20.92 1.80
N ALA A 237 -8.44 -19.90 1.01
CA ALA A 237 -7.51 -20.04 -0.11
C ALA A 237 -6.16 -20.63 0.35
N ARG A 238 -5.56 -20.03 1.38
CA ARG A 238 -4.27 -20.46 1.96
C ARG A 238 -4.31 -21.81 2.69
N HIS A 239 -5.48 -22.41 2.90
CA HIS A 239 -5.58 -23.78 3.42
C HIS A 239 -5.40 -24.84 2.32
N PHE A 240 -5.79 -24.53 1.07
CA PHE A 240 -5.75 -25.47 -0.05
C PHE A 240 -4.57 -25.22 -1.00
N THR A 241 -4.04 -24.00 -1.08
CA THR A 241 -2.81 -23.69 -1.84
C THR A 241 -1.89 -22.76 -1.06
N ILE A 242 -0.57 -22.94 -1.21
CA ILE A 242 0.43 -22.26 -0.37
C ILE A 242 0.59 -20.79 -0.79
N ALA A 243 0.76 -20.55 -2.09
CA ALA A 243 1.10 -19.26 -2.67
C ALA A 243 0.72 -19.21 -4.16
N ASN A 244 0.24 -18.06 -4.62
CA ASN A 244 0.17 -17.68 -6.03
C ASN A 244 0.04 -16.14 -6.14
N VAL A 245 0.12 -15.60 -7.35
CA VAL A 245 0.10 -14.15 -7.59
C VAL A 245 -1.21 -13.49 -7.12
N ILE A 246 -2.34 -14.18 -7.18
CA ILE A 246 -3.64 -13.67 -6.69
C ILE A 246 -3.67 -13.61 -5.16
N ILE A 247 -3.07 -14.58 -4.46
CA ILE A 247 -2.90 -14.53 -3.01
C ILE A 247 -2.04 -13.33 -2.57
N VAL A 248 -1.04 -12.91 -3.35
CA VAL A 248 -0.27 -11.69 -3.06
C VAL A 248 -1.13 -10.43 -3.19
N ASP A 249 -1.99 -10.31 -4.21
CA ASP A 249 -2.94 -9.19 -4.32
C ASP A 249 -3.96 -9.22 -3.18
N LEU A 250 -4.49 -10.39 -2.81
CA LEU A 250 -5.39 -10.51 -1.66
C LEU A 250 -4.73 -10.10 -0.33
N MET A 251 -3.45 -10.42 -0.13
CA MET A 251 -2.68 -9.96 1.03
C MET A 251 -2.40 -8.45 0.99
N PHE A 252 -2.13 -7.89 -0.19
CA PHE A 252 -2.03 -6.44 -0.40
C PHE A 252 -3.35 -5.72 -0.09
N GLN A 253 -4.48 -6.19 -0.64
CA GLN A 253 -5.81 -5.62 -0.38
C GLN A 253 -6.21 -5.75 1.10
N LYS A 254 -5.84 -6.86 1.77
CA LYS A 254 -5.95 -7.03 3.24
C LYS A 254 -5.18 -5.95 3.98
N SER A 255 -3.92 -5.68 3.62
CA SER A 255 -3.09 -4.67 4.26
C SER A 255 -3.66 -3.26 4.11
N ILE A 256 -4.19 -2.91 2.93
CA ILE A 256 -4.89 -1.63 2.71
C ILE A 256 -6.18 -1.56 3.53
N MET A 257 -6.95 -2.65 3.62
CA MET A 257 -8.18 -2.67 4.43
C MET A 257 -7.92 -2.57 5.94
N GLU A 258 -6.79 -3.11 6.40
CA GLU A 258 -6.37 -2.99 7.80
C GLU A 258 -5.99 -1.55 8.13
N SER A 259 -5.33 -0.82 7.22
CA SER A 259 -5.02 0.59 7.44
C SER A 259 -6.28 1.47 7.46
N MET A 260 -7.26 1.15 6.60
CA MET A 260 -8.61 1.73 6.59
C MET A 260 -9.51 1.37 7.81
N ILE A 261 -8.96 0.75 8.86
CA ILE A 261 -9.66 0.42 10.11
C ILE A 261 -8.82 0.80 11.35
N VAL A 262 -7.54 0.41 11.41
CA VAL A 262 -6.69 0.59 12.62
C VAL A 262 -5.57 1.64 12.46
N GLY A 263 -5.55 2.37 11.35
CA GLY A 263 -4.60 3.46 11.08
C GLY A 263 -3.28 2.98 10.47
N ASP A 264 -2.76 3.76 9.53
CA ASP A 264 -1.60 3.40 8.70
C ASP A 264 -0.30 3.27 9.51
N ALA A 265 -0.19 4.02 10.62
CA ALA A 265 0.94 3.93 11.54
C ALA A 265 0.96 2.64 12.39
N SER A 266 -0.13 1.85 12.42
CA SER A 266 -0.26 0.71 13.32
C SER A 266 0.72 -0.43 13.06
N LEU A 267 1.00 -1.23 14.10
CA LEU A 267 1.82 -2.44 13.99
C LEU A 267 1.15 -3.52 13.12
N VAL A 268 -0.19 -3.57 13.11
CA VAL A 268 -0.96 -4.55 12.30
C VAL A 268 -0.71 -4.32 10.82
N CYS A 269 -0.77 -3.07 10.36
CA CYS A 269 -0.51 -2.71 8.96
C CYS A 269 0.94 -3.01 8.57
N TRP A 270 1.90 -2.70 9.45
CA TRP A 270 3.31 -3.03 9.21
C TRP A 270 3.56 -4.53 9.04
N ILE A 271 2.97 -5.36 9.92
CA ILE A 271 3.07 -6.83 9.81
C ILE A 271 2.41 -7.30 8.51
N SER A 272 1.19 -6.84 8.19
CA SER A 272 0.43 -7.24 7.01
C SER A 272 1.13 -6.92 5.69
N HIS A 273 1.74 -5.73 5.59
CA HIS A 273 2.60 -5.35 4.47
C HIS A 273 3.85 -6.22 4.40
N SER A 274 4.48 -6.54 5.55
CA SER A 274 5.65 -7.44 5.57
C SER A 274 5.32 -8.88 5.15
N GLU A 275 4.14 -9.41 5.50
CA GLU A 275 3.66 -10.70 4.99
C GLU A 275 3.52 -10.66 3.45
N THR A 276 3.00 -9.55 2.92
CA THR A 276 2.78 -9.33 1.48
C THR A 276 4.11 -9.26 0.73
N VAL A 277 5.09 -8.50 1.24
CA VAL A 277 6.45 -8.42 0.69
C VAL A 277 7.15 -9.78 0.74
N ALA A 278 7.01 -10.53 1.84
CA ALA A 278 7.58 -11.87 1.97
C ALA A 278 6.98 -12.86 0.94
N MET A 279 5.66 -12.84 0.72
CA MET A 279 5.01 -13.70 -0.27
C MET A 279 5.38 -13.30 -1.71
N MET A 280 5.46 -11.99 -1.99
CA MET A 280 5.87 -11.45 -3.29
C MET A 280 7.33 -11.81 -3.65
N THR A 281 8.23 -11.74 -2.66
CA THR A 281 9.64 -12.09 -2.86
C THR A 281 9.83 -13.60 -3.00
N TYR A 282 9.11 -14.42 -2.20
CA TYR A 282 9.05 -15.87 -2.34
C TYR A 282 8.63 -16.33 -3.75
N LEU A 283 7.64 -15.66 -4.36
CA LEU A 283 7.17 -15.96 -5.72
C LEU A 283 8.03 -15.34 -6.85
N GLY A 284 9.19 -14.74 -6.55
CA GLY A 284 10.07 -14.17 -7.59
C GLY A 284 9.55 -12.91 -8.30
N VAL A 285 8.36 -12.40 -7.94
CA VAL A 285 7.66 -11.26 -8.59
C VAL A 285 8.44 -9.92 -8.48
N HIS A 286 9.49 -9.89 -7.67
CA HIS A 286 10.45 -8.78 -7.51
C HIS A 286 11.63 -8.79 -8.50
N ILE A 287 11.85 -9.90 -9.22
CA ILE A 287 12.97 -10.12 -10.16
C ILE A 287 12.51 -10.62 -11.54
N LEU A 288 11.35 -10.13 -12.01
CA LEU A 288 10.83 -10.48 -13.34
C LEU A 288 11.80 -10.04 -14.43
N LYS A 289 11.95 -10.87 -15.46
CA LYS A 289 12.85 -10.60 -16.60
C LYS A 289 12.41 -9.39 -17.42
N ASN A 290 13.39 -8.84 -18.14
CA ASN A 290 13.20 -7.77 -19.10
C ASN A 290 14.02 -8.03 -20.36
N ASP A 291 13.44 -8.73 -21.32
CA ASP A 291 14.11 -9.07 -22.59
C ASP A 291 14.17 -7.87 -23.56
N GLY A 292 14.08 -6.64 -23.03
CA GLY A 292 14.17 -5.38 -23.76
C GLY A 292 13.23 -5.34 -24.96
N ASN A 293 13.80 -5.10 -26.14
CA ASN A 293 13.07 -5.00 -27.40
C ASN A 293 12.41 -6.33 -27.86
N SER A 294 12.70 -7.45 -27.18
CA SER A 294 12.05 -8.76 -27.41
C SER A 294 10.98 -9.11 -26.38
N TYR A 295 10.73 -8.26 -25.37
CA TYR A 295 9.67 -8.51 -24.40
C TYR A 295 8.28 -8.43 -25.07
N LYS A 296 7.54 -9.55 -25.07
CA LYS A 296 6.13 -9.59 -25.45
C LYS A 296 5.28 -9.56 -24.17
N PRO A 297 4.50 -8.49 -23.89
CA PRO A 297 3.63 -8.47 -22.74
C PRO A 297 2.47 -9.45 -22.89
N THR A 298 2.05 -9.99 -21.76
CA THR A 298 0.96 -10.96 -21.59
C THR A 298 0.13 -10.53 -20.38
N LEU A 299 -1.08 -11.09 -20.22
CA LEU A 299 -1.89 -10.77 -19.04
C LEU A 299 -1.16 -11.09 -17.74
N ASP A 300 -0.52 -12.26 -17.68
CA ASP A 300 0.24 -12.73 -16.52
C ASP A 300 1.44 -11.82 -16.17
N SER A 301 2.30 -11.55 -17.16
CA SER A 301 3.53 -10.76 -16.97
C SER A 301 3.23 -9.32 -16.57
N GLU A 302 2.25 -8.67 -17.22
CA GLU A 302 1.84 -7.32 -16.85
C GLU A 302 1.04 -7.27 -15.55
N TYR A 303 0.21 -8.28 -15.23
CA TYR A 303 -0.43 -8.37 -13.91
C TYR A 303 0.61 -8.48 -12.78
N LYS A 304 1.64 -9.32 -12.95
CA LYS A 304 2.77 -9.44 -12.02
C LYS A 304 3.55 -8.14 -11.87
N ARG A 305 3.88 -7.44 -12.98
CA ARG A 305 4.56 -6.12 -12.95
C ARG A 305 3.72 -5.04 -12.25
N ARG A 306 2.41 -4.98 -12.52
CA ARG A 306 1.46 -4.06 -11.86
C ARG A 306 1.36 -4.33 -10.36
N LEU A 307 1.25 -5.60 -9.97
CA LEU A 307 1.19 -5.98 -8.56
C LEU A 307 2.49 -5.66 -7.83
N PHE A 308 3.65 -5.95 -8.44
CA PHE A 308 4.96 -5.55 -7.90
C PHE A 308 5.02 -4.05 -7.64
N CYS A 309 4.66 -3.23 -8.64
CA CYS A 309 4.72 -1.78 -8.52
C CYS A 309 3.74 -1.23 -7.46
N ARG A 310 2.53 -1.80 -7.32
CA ARG A 310 1.61 -1.45 -6.22
C ARG A 310 2.22 -1.68 -4.84
N VAL A 311 2.82 -2.85 -4.60
CA VAL A 311 3.45 -3.18 -3.30
C VAL A 311 4.71 -2.36 -3.06
N TYR A 312 5.55 -2.15 -4.09
CA TYR A 312 6.74 -1.29 -4.00
C TYR A 312 6.37 0.17 -3.67
N ASN A 313 5.32 0.71 -4.29
CA ASN A 313 4.84 2.07 -4.00
C ASN A 313 4.34 2.20 -2.55
N MET A 314 3.54 1.23 -2.07
CA MET A 314 3.09 1.20 -0.68
C MET A 314 4.26 1.10 0.29
N ASP A 315 5.28 0.30 -0.03
CA ASP A 315 6.49 0.14 0.79
C ASP A 315 7.25 1.45 1.00
N LYS A 316 7.34 2.30 -0.04
CA LYS A 316 7.98 3.63 0.08
C LYS A 316 7.06 4.68 0.71
N ALA A 317 5.77 4.65 0.41
CA ALA A 317 4.80 5.56 1.02
C ALA A 317 4.64 5.34 2.54
N VAL A 318 4.58 4.09 3.01
CA VAL A 318 4.54 3.77 4.44
C VAL A 318 5.87 4.11 5.13
N ALA A 319 7.01 3.87 4.48
CA ALA A 319 8.32 4.29 5.00
C ALA A 319 8.40 5.82 5.17
N ALA A 320 7.93 6.57 4.16
CA ALA A 320 7.89 8.03 4.17
C ALA A 320 6.91 8.62 5.21
N PHE A 321 5.84 7.89 5.57
CA PHE A 321 4.85 8.33 6.56
C PHE A 321 5.21 7.94 8.01
N THR A 322 5.84 6.79 8.22
CA THR A 322 6.03 6.20 9.56
C THR A 322 7.44 6.31 10.12
N GLY A 323 8.40 6.85 9.37
CA GLY A 323 9.82 6.86 9.77
C GLY A 323 10.49 5.47 9.75
N ARG A 324 9.82 4.44 9.23
CA ARG A 324 10.31 3.04 9.23
C ARG A 324 11.11 2.75 7.96
N PRO A 325 12.25 2.02 8.03
CA PRO A 325 13.00 1.62 6.84
C PRO A 325 12.16 0.76 5.88
N PRO A 326 12.20 1.01 4.56
CA PRO A 326 11.44 0.24 3.56
C PRO A 326 11.93 -1.21 3.46
N LEU A 327 11.02 -2.15 3.15
CA LEU A 327 11.33 -3.58 3.08
C LEU A 327 11.90 -3.99 1.72
N LEU A 328 11.54 -3.30 0.64
CA LEU A 328 11.99 -3.58 -0.73
C LEU A 328 13.10 -2.61 -1.15
N SER A 329 14.36 -3.00 -0.96
CA SER A 329 15.51 -2.26 -1.51
C SER A 329 15.67 -2.54 -3.02
N PRO A 330 15.85 -1.51 -3.87
CA PRO A 330 16.14 -1.66 -5.30
C PRO A 330 17.36 -2.54 -5.62
N ARG A 331 18.29 -2.68 -4.67
CA ARG A 331 19.52 -3.49 -4.81
C ARG A 331 19.24 -5.00 -4.98
N PHE A 332 18.01 -5.43 -4.68
CA PHE A 332 17.53 -6.80 -4.83
C PHE A 332 16.27 -6.90 -5.72
N VAL A 333 15.97 -5.87 -6.51
CA VAL A 333 14.80 -5.79 -7.40
C VAL A 333 15.27 -5.64 -8.84
N SER A 334 14.64 -6.37 -9.76
CA SER A 334 14.84 -6.16 -11.22
C SER A 334 13.54 -6.09 -12.03
N THR A 335 12.38 -6.27 -11.40
CA THR A 335 11.08 -6.18 -12.09
C THR A 335 10.87 -4.81 -12.75
N PRO A 336 10.62 -4.75 -14.08
CA PRO A 336 10.35 -3.49 -14.78
C PRO A 336 9.00 -2.86 -14.42
N PRO A 337 8.86 -1.54 -14.60
CA PRO A 337 7.56 -0.88 -14.52
C PRO A 337 6.59 -1.42 -15.61
N PRO A 338 5.30 -1.63 -15.28
CA PRO A 338 4.31 -2.19 -16.19
C PRO A 338 4.01 -1.25 -17.35
N LEU A 339 3.73 -1.83 -18.52
CA LEU A 339 3.35 -1.07 -19.72
C LEU A 339 1.98 -0.40 -19.53
N ASP A 340 1.86 0.79 -20.13
CA ASP A 340 0.69 1.67 -20.03
C ASP A 340 -0.47 1.20 -20.92
N LEU A 341 -0.98 0.00 -20.63
CA LEU A 341 -2.03 -0.68 -21.38
C LEU A 341 -3.33 -0.65 -20.57
N SER A 342 -4.49 -0.53 -21.23
CA SER A 342 -5.77 -0.61 -20.53
C SER A 342 -6.00 -2.02 -19.97
N ASP A 343 -6.84 -2.13 -18.92
CA ASP A 343 -7.24 -3.44 -18.39
C ASP A 343 -8.05 -4.25 -19.42
N VAL A 344 -8.77 -3.56 -20.31
CA VAL A 344 -9.62 -4.16 -21.36
C VAL A 344 -8.76 -4.78 -22.46
N ASP A 345 -7.76 -4.07 -22.97
CA ASP A 345 -6.87 -4.59 -24.03
C ASP A 345 -6.04 -5.77 -23.51
N LEU A 346 -5.58 -5.69 -22.26
CA LEU A 346 -4.78 -6.74 -21.62
C LEU A 346 -5.61 -8.01 -21.37
N ALA A 347 -6.86 -7.87 -20.90
CA ALA A 347 -7.80 -8.98 -20.73
C ALA A 347 -8.24 -9.60 -22.06
N ALA A 348 -8.46 -8.78 -23.10
CA ALA A 348 -8.82 -9.25 -24.44
C ALA A 348 -7.67 -10.01 -25.14
N GLY A 349 -6.42 -9.61 -24.89
CA GLY A 349 -5.24 -10.30 -25.41
C GLY A 349 -5.12 -10.27 -26.94
N GLY A 350 -4.34 -11.21 -27.48
CA GLY A 350 -4.19 -11.44 -28.92
C GLY A 350 -3.94 -10.17 -29.75
N THR A 351 -4.62 -10.06 -30.89
CA THR A 351 -4.48 -8.92 -31.82
C THR A 351 -4.96 -7.57 -31.25
N THR A 352 -5.70 -7.57 -30.13
CA THR A 352 -6.11 -6.34 -29.44
C THR A 352 -4.96 -5.82 -28.58
N LEU A 353 -4.39 -6.69 -27.74
CA LEU A 353 -3.19 -6.39 -26.97
C LEU A 353 -2.00 -6.02 -27.88
N GLU A 354 -1.76 -6.77 -28.96
CA GLU A 354 -0.70 -6.46 -29.93
C GLU A 354 -0.87 -5.08 -30.59
N ARG A 355 -2.12 -4.64 -30.83
CA ARG A 355 -2.42 -3.30 -31.36
C ARG A 355 -2.20 -2.21 -30.31
N ALA A 356 -2.56 -2.45 -29.04
CA ALA A 356 -2.30 -1.52 -27.95
C ALA A 356 -0.80 -1.36 -27.68
N VAL A 357 -0.04 -2.46 -27.73
CA VAL A 357 1.43 -2.46 -27.60
C VAL A 357 2.11 -1.70 -28.75
N ALA A 358 1.61 -1.84 -29.97
CA ALA A 358 2.09 -1.07 -31.13
C ALA A 358 1.77 0.44 -31.06
N LYS A 359 1.05 0.89 -30.03
CA LYS A 359 0.75 2.30 -29.72
C LYS A 359 1.43 2.78 -28.43
N LEU A 360 2.44 2.07 -27.95
CA LEU A 360 3.31 2.55 -26.88
C LEU A 360 4.49 3.33 -27.47
N ASP A 361 4.96 4.34 -26.74
CA ASP A 361 6.23 5.00 -27.04
C ASP A 361 7.44 4.15 -26.63
N THR A 362 8.65 4.64 -26.89
CA THR A 362 9.91 3.96 -26.51
C THR A 362 10.13 3.87 -25.00
N LEU A 363 9.30 4.53 -24.19
CA LEU A 363 9.31 4.50 -22.73
C LEU A 363 8.11 3.71 -22.17
N GLY A 364 7.31 3.03 -23.00
CA GLY A 364 6.19 2.18 -22.59
C GLY A 364 4.92 2.93 -22.16
N TRP A 365 4.77 4.21 -22.52
CA TRP A 365 3.56 5.04 -22.31
C TRP A 365 2.62 4.97 -23.51
N ASN A 366 1.31 5.13 -23.31
CA ASN A 366 0.35 5.15 -24.41
C ASN A 366 0.33 6.49 -25.16
N ILE A 367 0.31 6.43 -26.50
CA ILE A 367 0.23 7.60 -27.37
C ILE A 367 -1.21 8.00 -27.76
N ASP A 368 -2.21 7.18 -27.40
CA ASP A 368 -3.64 7.44 -27.64
C ASP A 368 -4.22 8.52 -26.71
N GLY A 369 -3.49 8.90 -25.66
CA GLY A 369 -3.96 9.89 -24.67
C GLY A 369 -4.85 9.32 -23.57
N GLY A 370 -4.99 8.00 -23.49
CA GLY A 370 -5.73 7.31 -22.44
C GLY A 370 -5.09 7.47 -21.06
N ILE A 371 -5.89 7.29 -20.01
CA ILE A 371 -5.46 7.28 -18.62
C ILE A 371 -6.07 6.06 -17.95
N TYR A 372 -5.21 5.22 -17.39
CA TYR A 372 -5.55 3.89 -16.87
C TYR A 372 -4.98 3.67 -15.47
N ALA A 373 -5.43 2.62 -14.80
CA ALA A 373 -4.83 2.19 -13.53
C ALA A 373 -3.35 1.77 -13.67
N SER A 374 -2.93 1.37 -14.88
CA SER A 374 -1.54 1.14 -15.27
C SER A 374 -0.73 2.43 -15.40
N SER A 375 -1.30 3.48 -16.01
CA SER A 375 -0.65 4.80 -16.15
C SER A 375 -0.24 5.35 -14.79
N LEU A 376 -1.16 5.35 -13.82
CA LEU A 376 -0.86 5.79 -12.45
C LEU A 376 0.12 4.85 -11.74
N CYS A 377 -0.02 3.53 -11.92
CA CYS A 377 0.88 2.56 -11.31
C CYS A 377 2.33 2.71 -11.80
N ARG A 378 2.51 2.96 -13.11
CA ARG A 378 3.80 3.28 -13.76
C ARG A 378 4.36 4.61 -13.27
N ALA A 379 3.52 5.66 -13.24
CA ALA A 379 3.93 7.00 -12.80
C ALA A 379 4.43 7.01 -11.35
N CYS A 380 3.61 6.52 -10.41
CA CYS A 380 4.00 6.46 -9.00
C CYS A 380 5.18 5.50 -8.73
N PHE A 381 5.42 4.50 -9.59
CA PHE A 381 6.62 3.64 -9.46
C PHE A 381 7.91 4.38 -9.80
N LEU A 382 7.91 5.17 -10.87
CA LEU A 382 9.09 5.93 -11.27
C LEU A 382 9.39 7.05 -10.26
N THR A 383 8.36 7.75 -9.76
CA THR A 383 8.48 8.69 -8.62
C THR A 383 8.94 7.99 -7.33
N SER A 384 8.46 6.77 -7.04
CA SER A 384 8.85 6.06 -5.80
C SER A 384 10.25 5.44 -5.84
N GLN A 385 10.89 5.35 -7.00
CA GLN A 385 12.34 5.08 -7.10
C GLN A 385 13.15 6.28 -6.57
N ILE A 386 12.76 7.51 -6.92
CA ILE A 386 13.38 8.73 -6.38
C ILE A 386 13.06 8.88 -4.88
N LEU A 387 11.83 8.57 -4.45
CA LEU A 387 11.46 8.52 -3.02
C LEU A 387 12.33 7.54 -2.23
N HIS A 388 12.72 6.40 -2.81
CA HIS A 388 13.63 5.45 -2.14
C HIS A 388 15.03 6.05 -1.92
N GLU A 389 15.57 6.79 -2.90
CA GLU A 389 16.87 7.46 -2.74
C GLU A 389 16.81 8.60 -1.70
N ILE A 390 15.71 9.36 -1.68
CA ILE A 390 15.39 10.34 -0.61
C ILE A 390 15.38 9.65 0.77
N ILE A 391 14.70 8.50 0.88
CA ILE A 391 14.61 7.70 2.12
C ILE A 391 15.98 7.14 2.55
N GLU A 392 16.80 6.63 1.62
CA GLU A 392 18.17 6.16 1.94
C GLU A 392 19.06 7.30 2.44
N ILE A 393 18.88 8.53 1.96
CA ILE A 393 19.61 9.70 2.49
C ILE A 393 19.06 10.12 3.86
N ALA A 394 17.74 10.11 4.05
CA ALA A 394 17.08 10.53 5.29
C ALA A 394 17.36 9.59 6.49
N PHE A 395 17.32 8.27 6.28
CA PHE A 395 17.60 7.27 7.32
C PHE A 395 19.08 6.79 7.34
N GLY A 396 19.88 7.21 6.37
CA GLY A 396 21.23 6.71 6.13
C GLY A 396 22.22 7.01 7.25
N SER A 397 22.40 6.05 8.16
CA SER A 397 23.41 6.11 9.24
C SER A 397 24.84 6.02 8.70
N GLY A 398 25.34 7.14 8.16
CA GLY A 398 26.59 7.23 7.40
C GLY A 398 26.39 7.46 5.90
N SER A 399 25.30 8.14 5.50
CA SER A 399 25.15 8.61 4.12
C SER A 399 26.30 9.53 3.73
N ASN A 400 26.93 9.26 2.57
CA ASN A 400 27.91 10.15 1.94
C ASN A 400 27.24 11.20 1.02
N ALA A 401 25.94 11.45 1.19
CA ALA A 401 25.22 12.45 0.42
C ALA A 401 25.78 13.86 0.63
N THR A 402 25.61 14.68 -0.40
CA THR A 402 25.97 16.10 -0.40
C THR A 402 24.77 16.92 -0.88
N VAL A 403 24.82 18.24 -0.71
CA VAL A 403 23.85 19.16 -1.33
C VAL A 403 23.72 18.89 -2.84
N GLU A 404 24.84 18.58 -3.53
CA GLU A 404 24.83 18.26 -4.96
C GLU A 404 24.14 16.92 -5.28
N THR A 405 24.21 15.94 -4.37
CA THR A 405 23.44 14.68 -4.48
C THR A 405 21.93 14.95 -4.42
N LEU A 406 21.51 15.83 -3.51
CA LEU A 406 20.11 16.22 -3.34
C LEU A 406 19.60 17.08 -4.51
N ARG A 407 20.42 18.01 -5.01
CA ARG A 407 20.12 18.77 -6.24
C ARG A 407 19.98 17.85 -7.45
N ASN A 408 20.81 16.81 -7.57
CA ASN A 408 20.67 15.84 -8.66
C ASN A 408 19.36 15.04 -8.57
N LEU A 409 18.92 14.65 -7.36
CA LEU A 409 17.60 14.03 -7.16
C LEU A 409 16.45 14.99 -7.51
N LYS A 410 16.53 16.25 -7.08
CA LYS A 410 15.57 17.32 -7.42
C LYS A 410 15.48 17.57 -8.92
N GLN A 411 16.61 17.64 -9.62
CA GLN A 411 16.64 17.76 -11.08
C GLN A 411 16.06 16.51 -11.76
N ARG A 412 16.39 15.30 -11.30
CA ARG A 412 15.84 14.05 -11.85
C ARG A 412 14.32 13.94 -11.69
N GLU A 413 13.79 14.40 -10.56
CA GLU A 413 12.34 14.47 -10.32
C GLU A 413 11.68 15.46 -11.29
N MET A 414 12.23 16.67 -11.42
CA MET A 414 11.75 17.68 -12.37
C MET A 414 11.85 17.23 -13.84
N ASP A 415 12.94 16.58 -14.22
CA ASP A 415 13.17 16.01 -15.56
C ASP A 415 12.17 14.89 -15.86
N PHE A 416 11.80 14.07 -14.87
CA PHE A 416 10.79 13.03 -15.03
C PHE A 416 9.39 13.64 -15.25
N ILE A 417 9.01 14.64 -14.46
CA ILE A 417 7.74 15.37 -14.65
C ILE A 417 7.69 16.09 -15.99
N ALA A 418 8.81 16.66 -16.46
CA ALA A 418 8.88 17.27 -17.79
C ALA A 418 8.73 16.27 -18.96
N GLN A 419 8.91 14.96 -18.70
CA GLN A 419 8.83 13.88 -19.69
C GLN A 419 7.55 13.03 -19.58
N ILE A 420 6.74 13.17 -18.53
CA ILE A 420 5.52 12.36 -18.39
C ILE A 420 4.47 12.75 -19.45
N PRO A 421 3.69 11.80 -20.01
CA PRO A 421 2.65 12.14 -20.98
C PRO A 421 1.68 13.20 -20.44
N LYS A 422 1.40 14.23 -21.25
CA LYS A 422 0.66 15.43 -20.82
C LYS A 422 -0.73 15.13 -20.25
N GLN A 423 -1.36 14.03 -20.64
CA GLN A 423 -2.64 13.61 -20.08
C GLN A 423 -2.57 13.25 -18.58
N MET A 424 -1.39 12.86 -18.06
CA MET A 424 -1.14 12.57 -16.63
C MET A 424 -0.83 13.82 -15.78
N MET A 425 -0.50 14.95 -16.41
CA MET A 425 -0.24 16.20 -15.69
C MET A 425 -1.52 16.76 -15.09
N TYR A 426 -1.41 17.34 -13.89
CA TYR A 426 -2.43 18.19 -13.30
C TYR A 426 -2.17 19.65 -13.70
N SER A 427 -3.20 20.41 -14.09
CA SER A 427 -3.10 21.84 -14.41
C SER A 427 -4.28 22.62 -13.82
N PRO A 428 -4.04 23.54 -12.86
CA PRO A 428 -5.09 24.41 -12.32
C PRO A 428 -5.81 25.27 -13.39
N GLU A 429 -5.20 25.46 -14.55
CA GLU A 429 -5.72 26.21 -15.69
C GLU A 429 -6.58 25.36 -16.65
N ASP A 430 -6.48 24.03 -16.58
CA ASP A 430 -7.30 23.10 -17.36
C ASP A 430 -8.73 23.06 -16.80
N GLN A 431 -9.71 23.40 -17.65
CA GLN A 431 -11.13 23.43 -17.28
C GLN A 431 -11.72 22.03 -17.01
N SER A 432 -11.00 20.96 -17.35
CA SER A 432 -11.32 19.60 -16.92
C SER A 432 -10.85 19.32 -15.49
N ASP A 433 -9.74 19.93 -15.03
CA ASP A 433 -9.16 19.76 -13.70
C ASP A 433 -9.80 20.70 -12.65
N LEU A 434 -10.17 21.95 -13.00
CA LEU A 434 -10.76 22.91 -12.05
C LEU A 434 -11.97 23.73 -12.58
N PRO A 435 -13.01 23.97 -11.75
CA PRO A 435 -13.42 23.24 -10.55
C PRO A 435 -14.29 22.02 -10.94
N LEU A 436 -13.73 21.14 -11.78
CA LEU A 436 -14.38 20.02 -12.46
C LEU A 436 -15.48 20.44 -13.47
N PRO A 437 -15.79 19.62 -14.50
CA PRO A 437 -16.82 19.95 -15.49
C PRO A 437 -18.17 20.28 -14.87
N ARG A 438 -18.84 21.33 -15.39
CA ARG A 438 -20.16 21.74 -14.91
C ARG A 438 -21.23 20.77 -15.42
N ASP A 439 -22.03 20.26 -14.49
CA ASP A 439 -23.37 19.74 -14.69
C ASP A 439 -23.57 18.86 -15.94
N ILE A 440 -22.87 17.71 -15.98
CA ILE A 440 -23.43 16.54 -16.68
C ILE A 440 -24.78 16.25 -16.01
N LYS A 441 -25.86 16.61 -16.71
CA LYS A 441 -27.23 16.44 -16.23
C LYS A 441 -27.47 14.99 -15.78
N LEU A 442 -28.38 14.83 -14.82
CA LEU A 442 -29.01 13.54 -14.50
C LEU A 442 -29.91 13.08 -15.67
N MET A 443 -29.30 12.72 -16.80
CA MET A 443 -30.01 12.21 -17.98
C MET A 443 -30.49 10.80 -17.70
N HIS A 444 -31.80 10.68 -17.49
CA HIS A 444 -32.52 9.42 -17.61
C HIS A 444 -32.58 9.02 -19.09
N GLU A 445 -31.45 8.54 -19.61
CA GLU A 445 -31.32 7.63 -20.76
C GLU A 445 -29.85 7.30 -20.91
N ARG A 446 -29.47 6.05 -20.61
CA ARG A 446 -28.09 5.58 -20.74
C ARG A 446 -27.84 5.17 -22.18
N ASP A 447 -27.15 6.00 -22.94
CA ASP A 447 -26.26 5.44 -23.96
C ASP A 447 -25.11 4.74 -23.20
N LEU A 448 -24.85 3.47 -23.54
CA LEU A 448 -23.88 2.62 -22.83
C LEU A 448 -22.49 2.64 -23.51
N SER A 449 -22.27 3.60 -24.40
CA SER A 449 -21.14 3.62 -25.34
C SER A 449 -19.96 4.52 -24.93
N ASP A 450 -20.13 5.44 -23.98
CA ASP A 450 -19.05 6.34 -23.50
C ASP A 450 -19.16 6.59 -21.96
N PRO A 451 -18.06 6.63 -21.18
CA PRO A 451 -18.12 6.36 -19.74
C PRO A 451 -17.87 7.60 -18.84
N PRO A 452 -18.16 7.53 -17.53
CA PRO A 452 -18.03 8.65 -16.57
C PRO A 452 -16.57 8.97 -16.15
N LEU A 453 -15.60 8.85 -17.06
CA LEU A 453 -14.15 8.87 -16.78
C LEU A 453 -13.62 10.15 -16.12
N ALA A 454 -14.28 11.30 -16.30
CA ALA A 454 -13.72 12.63 -15.97
C ALA A 454 -13.27 12.74 -14.49
N THR A 455 -14.14 12.39 -13.53
CA THR A 455 -13.80 12.49 -12.09
C THR A 455 -12.67 11.53 -11.70
N HIS A 456 -12.60 10.36 -12.34
CA HIS A 456 -11.55 9.36 -12.15
C HIS A 456 -10.21 9.90 -12.68
N THR A 457 -10.18 10.43 -13.91
CA THR A 457 -9.01 11.08 -14.54
C THR A 457 -8.41 12.17 -13.64
N VAL A 458 -9.23 13.10 -13.15
CA VAL A 458 -8.77 14.19 -12.29
C VAL A 458 -8.25 13.66 -10.95
N SER A 459 -8.89 12.63 -10.38
CA SER A 459 -8.39 11.96 -9.17
C SER A 459 -7.00 11.34 -9.37
N ILE A 460 -6.73 10.75 -10.53
CA ILE A 460 -5.41 10.22 -10.91
C ILE A 460 -4.37 11.33 -11.01
N ARG A 461 -4.67 12.41 -11.76
CA ARG A 461 -3.78 13.56 -11.94
C ARG A 461 -3.40 14.21 -10.61
N MET A 462 -4.40 14.53 -9.78
CA MET A 462 -4.19 15.15 -8.47
C MET A 462 -3.38 14.24 -7.52
N PHE A 463 -3.68 12.94 -7.46
CA PHE A 463 -2.94 12.02 -6.59
C PHE A 463 -1.50 11.83 -7.06
N PHE A 464 -1.25 11.72 -8.36
CA PHE A 464 0.10 11.67 -8.91
C PHE A 464 0.89 12.95 -8.58
N TRP A 465 0.30 14.14 -8.79
CA TRP A 465 0.94 15.42 -8.46
C TRP A 465 1.26 15.54 -6.97
N LEU A 466 0.42 15.01 -6.07
CA LEU A 466 0.76 14.92 -4.65
C LEU A 466 1.97 14.02 -4.36
N THR A 467 2.15 12.91 -5.09
CA THR A 467 3.38 12.09 -4.94
C THR A 467 4.63 12.80 -5.43
N HIS A 468 4.53 13.59 -6.51
CA HIS A 468 5.62 14.48 -6.96
C HIS A 468 5.95 15.55 -5.90
N LEU A 469 4.94 16.30 -5.44
CA LEU A 469 5.13 17.34 -4.43
C LEU A 469 5.68 16.80 -3.11
N GLN A 470 5.35 15.55 -2.73
CA GLN A 470 5.96 14.89 -1.57
C GLN A 470 7.47 14.65 -1.76
N ASN A 471 7.91 14.17 -2.93
CA ASN A 471 9.35 14.07 -3.23
C ASN A 471 10.03 15.44 -3.14
N MET A 472 9.44 16.46 -3.75
CA MET A 472 9.97 17.84 -3.70
C MET A 472 10.05 18.37 -2.26
N PHE A 473 8.99 18.26 -1.46
CA PHE A 473 8.94 18.71 -0.06
C PHE A 473 10.04 18.08 0.81
N LEU A 474 10.31 16.79 0.60
CA LEU A 474 11.36 16.06 1.31
C LEU A 474 12.76 16.47 0.82
N LEU A 475 12.91 16.75 -0.48
CA LEU A 475 14.16 17.25 -1.06
C LEU A 475 14.49 18.66 -0.59
N GLU A 476 13.54 19.60 -0.59
CA GLU A 476 13.80 20.97 -0.08
C GLU A 476 14.19 20.94 1.40
N ARG A 477 13.47 20.16 2.23
CA ARG A 477 13.81 20.00 3.66
C ARG A 477 15.18 19.34 3.86
N LEU A 478 15.57 18.37 3.03
CA LEU A 478 16.91 17.79 3.06
C LEU A 478 17.98 18.78 2.60
N LEU A 479 17.74 19.58 1.57
CA LEU A 479 18.67 20.59 1.07
C LEU A 479 19.01 21.61 2.18
N VAL A 480 17.98 22.13 2.85
CA VAL A 480 18.14 23.02 4.01
C VAL A 480 18.86 22.30 5.17
N GLN A 481 18.51 21.04 5.47
CA GLN A 481 19.19 20.24 6.51
C GLN A 481 20.68 20.00 6.21
N TYR A 482 21.06 19.90 4.93
CA TYR A 482 22.45 19.75 4.48
C TYR A 482 23.18 21.10 4.27
N GLY A 483 22.53 22.23 4.60
CA GLY A 483 23.15 23.55 4.62
C GLY A 483 23.00 24.38 3.34
N GLU A 484 22.06 24.04 2.45
CA GLU A 484 21.58 24.99 1.44
C GLU A 484 20.75 26.10 2.10
N VAL A 485 20.69 27.28 1.46
CA VAL A 485 19.90 28.42 1.94
C VAL A 485 18.44 28.19 1.57
N ASP A 486 17.53 28.28 2.55
CA ASP A 486 16.10 28.29 2.26
C ASP A 486 15.72 29.63 1.60
N GLU A 487 15.39 29.59 0.32
CA GLU A 487 14.85 30.73 -0.44
C GLU A 487 13.30 30.74 -0.46
N GLY A 488 12.66 29.97 0.44
CA GLY A 488 11.21 29.83 0.58
C GLY A 488 10.60 28.70 -0.27
N ASP A 489 11.41 27.84 -0.88
CA ASP A 489 10.91 26.74 -1.72
C ASP A 489 10.14 25.68 -0.90
N VAL A 490 10.59 25.41 0.33
CA VAL A 490 9.88 24.52 1.29
C VAL A 490 8.44 25.02 1.50
N LEU A 491 8.25 26.34 1.65
CA LEU A 491 6.96 26.98 1.85
C LEU A 491 6.09 26.93 0.58
N VAL A 492 6.67 27.16 -0.61
CA VAL A 492 5.95 27.10 -1.89
C VAL A 492 5.39 25.70 -2.13
N VAL A 493 6.21 24.66 -1.98
CA VAL A 493 5.77 23.26 -2.15
C VAL A 493 4.71 22.90 -1.09
N SER A 494 4.93 23.29 0.17
CA SER A 494 3.97 23.04 1.27
C SER A 494 2.60 23.69 1.02
N PHE A 495 2.59 24.93 0.51
CA PHE A 495 1.35 25.64 0.17
C PHE A 495 0.59 24.94 -0.96
N GLU A 496 1.28 24.42 -1.99
CA GLU A 496 0.64 23.71 -3.08
C GLU A 496 0.10 22.34 -2.66
N MET A 497 0.85 21.57 -1.84
CA MET A 497 0.38 20.29 -1.27
C MET A 497 -0.95 20.43 -0.52
N ILE A 498 -1.06 21.44 0.35
CA ILE A 498 -2.30 21.74 1.08
C ILE A 498 -3.39 22.18 0.11
N SER A 499 -3.09 23.12 -0.80
CA SER A 499 -4.06 23.65 -1.77
C SER A 499 -4.69 22.53 -2.60
N LEU A 500 -3.88 21.60 -3.08
CA LEU A 500 -4.32 20.45 -3.87
C LEU A 500 -5.09 19.42 -3.03
N THR A 501 -4.65 19.14 -1.81
CA THR A 501 -5.33 18.20 -0.91
C THR A 501 -6.70 18.71 -0.46
N LEU A 502 -6.84 20.02 -0.21
CA LEU A 502 -8.11 20.65 0.17
C LEU A 502 -9.18 20.59 -0.94
N LEU A 503 -8.78 20.47 -2.21
CA LEU A 503 -9.73 20.30 -3.32
C LEU A 503 -10.53 19.00 -3.19
N PHE A 504 -9.90 17.91 -2.74
CA PHE A 504 -10.59 16.63 -2.50
C PHE A 504 -11.70 16.75 -1.44
N TRP A 505 -11.47 17.52 -0.37
CA TRP A 505 -12.45 17.72 0.70
C TRP A 505 -13.55 18.72 0.33
N THR A 506 -13.17 19.87 -0.22
CA THR A 506 -14.13 20.89 -0.67
C THR A 506 -15.07 20.37 -1.77
N HIS A 507 -14.62 19.40 -2.57
CA HIS A 507 -15.43 18.72 -3.60
C HIS A 507 -15.72 17.24 -3.25
N LYS A 508 -15.73 16.87 -1.96
CA LYS A 508 -15.88 15.49 -1.43
C LYS A 508 -17.04 14.66 -1.99
N ASP A 509 -18.08 15.31 -2.50
CA ASP A 509 -19.28 14.65 -3.04
C ASP A 509 -19.14 14.31 -4.54
N ARG A 510 -18.21 14.96 -5.24
CA ARG A 510 -17.69 14.50 -6.55
C ARG A 510 -16.64 13.40 -6.34
N PHE A 511 -15.68 13.61 -5.44
CA PHE A 511 -14.66 12.61 -5.05
C PHE A 511 -15.19 11.48 -4.14
N ARG A 512 -16.39 10.96 -4.44
CA ARG A 512 -17.12 10.03 -3.56
C ARG A 512 -16.41 8.68 -3.39
N ASP A 513 -15.86 8.13 -4.47
CA ASP A 513 -15.13 6.85 -4.44
C ASP A 513 -13.79 6.97 -3.68
N MET A 514 -13.10 8.11 -3.81
CA MET A 514 -11.88 8.44 -3.07
C MET A 514 -12.14 8.81 -1.60
N ARG A 515 -13.41 8.95 -1.16
CA ARG A 515 -13.76 9.44 0.19
C ARG A 515 -13.08 8.66 1.32
N ARG A 516 -12.85 7.36 1.10
CA ARG A 516 -12.26 6.41 2.05
C ARG A 516 -10.74 6.55 2.19
N ASP A 517 -10.11 7.18 1.21
CA ASP A 517 -8.65 7.40 1.14
C ASP A 517 -8.27 8.83 1.56
N LEU A 518 -9.26 9.72 1.79
CA LEU A 518 -9.04 11.14 2.11
C LEU A 518 -8.29 11.37 3.42
N GLU A 519 -8.47 10.52 4.41
CA GLU A 519 -7.76 10.63 5.70
C GLU A 519 -6.26 10.36 5.52
N TRP A 520 -5.91 9.36 4.72
CA TRP A 520 -4.52 9.10 4.33
C TRP A 520 -3.94 10.30 3.55
N ILE A 521 -4.66 10.82 2.55
CA ILE A 521 -4.21 11.97 1.74
C ILE A 521 -4.02 13.22 2.63
N LEU A 522 -4.94 13.47 3.58
CA LEU A 522 -4.84 14.55 4.56
C LEU A 522 -3.57 14.42 5.42
N MET A 523 -3.35 13.25 6.02
CA MET A 523 -2.25 13.02 6.95
C MET A 523 -0.88 12.91 6.25
N ALA A 524 -0.82 12.39 5.03
CA ALA A 524 0.43 12.18 4.28
C ALA A 524 0.91 13.40 3.48
N PHE A 525 0.02 14.35 3.14
CA PHE A 525 0.36 15.52 2.30
C PHE A 525 0.00 16.87 2.93
N ALA A 526 -1.23 17.08 3.40
CA ALA A 526 -1.65 18.41 3.89
C ALA A 526 -1.18 18.73 5.31
N VAL A 527 -1.17 17.76 6.22
CA VAL A 527 -0.65 17.98 7.58
C VAL A 527 0.85 18.33 7.61
N PRO A 528 1.77 17.62 6.89
CA PRO A 528 3.18 18.02 6.84
C PRO A 528 3.39 19.44 6.31
N GLY A 529 2.72 19.82 5.22
CA GLY A 529 2.75 21.19 4.72
C GLY A 529 2.15 22.19 5.71
N GLY A 530 1.09 21.79 6.43
CA GLY A 530 0.43 22.60 7.45
C GLY A 530 1.37 23.00 8.59
N GLY A 531 2.29 22.11 8.98
CA GLY A 531 3.36 22.42 9.93
C GLY A 531 4.26 23.56 9.47
N ILE A 532 4.69 23.54 8.20
CA ILE A 532 5.51 24.63 7.59
C ILE A 532 4.73 25.94 7.54
N LEU A 533 3.45 25.90 7.14
CA LEU A 533 2.60 27.11 7.12
C LEU A 533 2.36 27.68 8.54
N CYS A 534 2.28 26.83 9.57
CA CYS A 534 2.25 27.27 10.97
C CYS A 534 3.57 27.91 11.40
N GLN A 535 4.72 27.34 11.02
CA GLN A 535 6.04 27.93 11.30
C GLN A 535 6.20 29.30 10.63
N GLU A 536 5.78 29.46 9.36
CA GLU A 536 5.82 30.75 8.65
C GLU A 536 4.88 31.81 9.27
N LEU A 537 3.75 31.44 9.90
CA LEU A 537 2.97 32.43 10.67
C LEU A 537 3.69 32.84 11.96
N LEU A 538 4.33 31.91 12.65
CA LEU A 538 5.05 32.13 13.91
C LEU A 538 6.32 32.95 13.71
N GLN A 539 7.04 32.71 12.61
CA GLN A 539 8.32 33.35 12.28
C GLN A 539 8.34 33.75 10.78
N PRO A 540 7.67 34.85 10.39
CA PRO A 540 7.52 35.21 8.97
C PRO A 540 8.86 35.50 8.28
N THR A 541 9.12 34.79 7.18
CA THR A 541 10.33 34.95 6.37
C THR A 541 10.19 36.06 5.33
N PHE A 542 8.97 36.44 4.96
CA PHE A 542 8.67 37.46 3.95
C PHE A 542 7.59 38.46 4.40
N GLN A 543 7.42 39.55 3.63
CA GLN A 543 6.39 40.56 3.87
C GLN A 543 5.48 40.74 2.64
N GLY A 544 4.17 40.87 2.88
CA GLY A 544 3.17 41.08 1.82
C GLY A 544 2.85 39.82 1.02
N ARG A 545 3.58 39.60 -0.08
CA ARG A 545 3.47 38.40 -0.96
C ARG A 545 4.84 37.76 -1.13
N HIS A 546 4.87 36.44 -1.26
CA HIS A 546 6.11 35.68 -1.38
C HIS A 546 6.78 35.96 -2.74
N PRO A 547 8.11 36.17 -2.81
CA PRO A 547 8.78 36.53 -4.05
C PRO A 547 8.72 35.44 -5.13
N LYS A 548 8.69 34.15 -4.74
CA LYS A 548 8.59 33.02 -5.69
C LYS A 548 7.16 32.67 -6.09
N ASP A 549 6.15 33.06 -5.31
CA ASP A 549 4.74 32.74 -5.60
C ASP A 549 3.79 33.85 -5.13
N SER A 550 3.12 34.50 -6.07
CA SER A 550 2.15 35.57 -5.77
C SER A 550 0.83 35.09 -5.11
N ARG A 551 0.57 33.77 -5.10
CA ARG A 551 -0.53 33.14 -4.35
C ARG A 551 -0.26 33.16 -2.84
N LEU A 552 1.01 33.14 -2.43
CA LEU A 552 1.44 33.09 -1.03
C LEU A 552 1.46 34.49 -0.38
N SER A 553 0.77 34.59 0.75
CA SER A 553 0.65 35.79 1.60
C SER A 553 0.20 35.38 2.99
N ARG A 554 0.42 36.21 4.02
CA ARG A 554 -0.11 35.92 5.38
C ARG A 554 -1.62 35.61 5.39
N SER A 555 -2.39 36.28 4.53
CA SER A 555 -3.84 36.07 4.42
C SER A 555 -4.19 34.70 3.81
N SER A 556 -3.52 34.30 2.73
CA SER A 556 -3.77 32.99 2.10
C SER A 556 -3.23 31.83 2.94
N ILE A 557 -2.13 32.01 3.68
CA ILE A 557 -1.65 31.02 4.68
C ILE A 557 -2.71 30.80 5.76
N ILE A 558 -3.26 31.87 6.36
CA ILE A 558 -4.35 31.79 7.35
C ILE A 558 -5.59 31.10 6.77
N GLN A 559 -5.94 31.37 5.51
CA GLN A 559 -7.08 30.73 4.85
C GLN A 559 -6.87 29.23 4.66
N GLN A 560 -5.72 28.80 4.13
CA GLN A 560 -5.44 27.36 3.94
C GLN A 560 -5.37 26.60 5.26
N LEU A 561 -4.76 27.17 6.31
CA LEU A 561 -4.75 26.57 7.64
C LEU A 561 -6.16 26.49 8.26
N SER A 562 -7.01 27.50 8.02
CA SER A 562 -8.41 27.49 8.49
C SER A 562 -9.24 26.41 7.79
N LEU A 563 -9.05 26.22 6.48
CA LEU A 563 -9.66 25.13 5.72
C LEU A 563 -9.11 23.76 6.16
N LEU A 564 -7.82 23.66 6.48
CA LEU A 564 -7.18 22.45 7.00
C LEU A 564 -7.75 22.06 8.38
N VAL A 565 -7.97 23.01 9.29
CA VAL A 565 -8.68 22.79 10.55
C VAL A 565 -10.11 22.28 10.30
N GLY A 566 -10.82 22.81 9.30
CA GLY A 566 -12.14 22.33 8.90
C GLY A 566 -12.15 20.91 8.32
N PHE A 567 -11.12 20.53 7.56
CA PHE A 567 -10.96 19.17 7.03
C PHE A 567 -10.59 18.18 8.15
N LEU A 568 -9.70 18.56 9.07
CA LEU A 568 -9.36 17.74 10.24
C LEU A 568 -10.54 17.57 11.21
N ASP A 569 -11.42 18.56 11.33
CA ASP A 569 -12.69 18.47 12.10
C ASP A 569 -13.77 17.62 11.42
N TRP A 570 -13.70 17.47 10.10
CA TRP A 570 -14.60 16.60 9.34
C TRP A 570 -14.26 15.10 9.52
N VAL A 571 -13.03 14.76 9.91
CA VAL A 571 -12.65 13.37 10.21
C VAL A 571 -13.29 12.94 11.54
N HIS A 572 -13.99 11.81 11.51
CA HIS A 572 -14.69 11.31 12.70
C HIS A 572 -13.68 10.80 13.75
N PRO A 573 -13.88 11.01 15.06
CA PRO A 573 -12.94 10.54 16.09
C PRO A 573 -12.71 9.02 16.10
N SER A 574 -13.69 8.22 15.65
CA SER A 574 -13.54 6.76 15.51
C SER A 574 -12.99 6.31 14.14
N ALA A 575 -12.42 7.22 13.35
CA ALA A 575 -11.82 6.90 12.07
C ALA A 575 -10.35 6.47 12.25
N PRO A 576 -9.74 5.76 11.29
CA PRO A 576 -8.44 5.11 11.46
C PRO A 576 -7.29 6.02 11.94
N ASN A 577 -7.30 7.30 11.54
CA ASN A 577 -6.33 8.30 11.98
C ASN A 577 -6.97 9.41 12.85
N GLY A 578 -8.17 9.18 13.41
CA GLY A 578 -8.99 10.19 14.10
C GLY A 578 -8.28 10.92 15.25
N ASP A 579 -7.57 10.19 16.11
CA ASP A 579 -6.79 10.79 17.22
C ASP A 579 -5.62 11.66 16.71
N LEU A 580 -4.97 11.27 15.61
CA LEU A 580 -3.92 12.07 14.97
C LEU A 580 -4.53 13.34 14.33
N CYS A 581 -5.65 13.21 13.61
CA CYS A 581 -6.38 14.34 13.04
C CYS A 581 -6.79 15.36 14.12
N ALA A 582 -7.37 14.89 15.23
CA ALA A 582 -7.79 15.74 16.35
C ALA A 582 -6.59 16.44 17.04
N SER A 583 -5.47 15.74 17.17
CA SER A 583 -4.23 16.29 17.72
C SER A 583 -3.64 17.37 16.81
N CYS A 584 -3.57 17.10 15.49
CA CYS A 584 -3.09 18.06 14.50
C CYS A 584 -4.00 19.30 14.42
N LYS A 585 -5.32 19.10 14.41
CA LYS A 585 -6.33 20.18 14.47
C LYS A 585 -6.06 21.11 15.65
N THR A 586 -5.83 20.54 16.83
CA THR A 586 -5.64 21.28 18.08
C THR A 586 -4.42 22.21 18.02
N VAL A 587 -3.30 21.77 17.42
CA VAL A 587 -2.10 22.61 17.28
C VAL A 587 -2.28 23.69 16.22
N ILE A 588 -2.76 23.34 15.02
CA ILE A 588 -2.98 24.32 13.95
C ILE A 588 -3.98 25.40 14.40
N GLN A 589 -5.03 24.99 15.09
CA GLN A 589 -6.01 25.92 15.66
C GLN A 589 -5.39 26.83 16.73
N ARG A 590 -4.52 26.33 17.63
CA ARG A 590 -3.79 27.18 18.60
C ARG A 590 -2.91 28.24 17.90
N VAL A 591 -2.21 27.86 16.83
CA VAL A 591 -1.37 28.79 16.05
C VAL A 591 -2.23 29.88 15.39
N LEU A 592 -3.39 29.51 14.82
CA LEU A 592 -4.35 30.47 14.29
C LEU A 592 -4.92 31.37 15.39
N ASP A 593 -5.36 30.81 16.51
CA ASP A 593 -5.96 31.56 17.62
C ASP A 593 -4.96 32.56 18.23
N TYR A 594 -3.68 32.18 18.37
CA TYR A 594 -2.60 33.10 18.78
C TYR A 594 -2.45 34.27 17.78
N HIS A 595 -2.32 33.96 16.49
CA HIS A 595 -2.08 34.96 15.44
C HIS A 595 -3.29 35.82 15.03
N LEU A 596 -4.48 35.50 15.53
CA LEU A 596 -5.71 36.24 15.29
C LEU A 596 -6.20 36.99 16.55
N ASN A 597 -5.95 36.50 17.77
CA ASN A 597 -6.55 37.05 18.98
C ASN A 597 -5.60 37.78 19.95
N ASP A 598 -4.34 37.34 20.15
CA ASP A 598 -3.47 37.93 21.20
C ASP A 598 -1.98 38.04 20.81
N PRO A 599 -1.54 39.23 20.33
CA PRO A 599 -0.12 39.50 20.05
C PRO A 599 0.74 39.79 21.29
N THR A 600 0.21 39.72 22.52
CA THR A 600 0.73 40.51 23.66
C THR A 600 0.89 39.80 25.01
N ASN A 601 0.09 38.80 25.39
CA ASN A 601 0.05 38.34 26.79
C ASN A 601 0.77 37.01 27.12
N ASP A 602 1.08 36.14 26.15
CA ASP A 602 1.55 34.76 26.45
C ASP A 602 2.99 34.44 26.00
N VAL A 603 3.87 35.46 26.05
CA VAL A 603 5.28 35.36 25.62
C VAL A 603 6.04 34.23 26.34
N GLY A 604 5.78 34.00 27.63
CA GLY A 604 6.48 32.96 28.41
C GLY A 604 6.07 31.52 28.08
N SER A 605 4.84 31.32 27.58
CA SER A 605 4.39 30.04 27.02
C SER A 605 4.97 29.83 25.62
N LEU A 606 4.95 30.89 24.80
CA LEU A 606 5.45 30.83 23.43
C LEU A 606 6.99 30.74 23.36
N GLU A 607 7.77 31.27 24.30
CA GLU A 607 9.23 31.02 24.31
C GLU A 607 9.55 29.54 24.49
N HIS A 608 8.77 28.80 25.28
CA HIS A 608 8.92 27.34 25.39
C HIS A 608 8.44 26.64 24.12
N PHE A 609 7.20 26.92 23.68
CA PHE A 609 6.60 26.27 22.51
C PHE A 609 7.38 26.55 21.21
N SER A 610 7.82 27.80 21.01
CA SER A 610 8.68 28.22 19.89
C SER A 610 10.11 27.70 20.05
N SER A 611 10.65 27.57 21.27
CA SER A 611 11.96 26.90 21.45
C SER A 611 11.90 25.40 21.14
N ASP A 612 10.75 24.74 21.26
CA ASP A 612 10.58 23.34 20.86
C ASP A 612 10.22 23.18 19.38
N LEU A 613 9.55 24.16 18.75
CA LEU A 613 9.28 24.23 17.30
C LEU A 613 10.44 24.79 16.44
N ALA A 614 11.33 25.58 17.03
CA ALA A 614 12.44 26.28 16.35
C ALA A 614 13.80 26.04 17.03
N ARG A 615 13.90 25.06 17.93
CA ARG A 615 15.13 24.28 18.08
C ARG A 615 15.58 23.84 16.67
N PRO A 616 16.86 23.95 16.30
CA PRO A 616 17.32 23.33 15.06
C PRO A 616 16.99 21.83 15.16
N LEU A 617 16.16 21.34 14.24
CA LEU A 617 15.62 19.97 14.23
C LEU A 617 16.75 18.97 13.94
N ASN A 618 17.55 18.70 14.97
CA ASN A 618 18.86 18.06 14.88
C ASN A 618 18.71 16.52 14.86
N PHE A 619 17.86 16.05 13.96
CA PHE A 619 17.19 14.76 14.07
C PHE A 619 17.47 13.85 12.87
N LYS A 620 18.00 12.66 13.16
CA LYS A 620 18.32 11.60 12.18
C LYS A 620 17.15 10.65 11.87
N PHE A 621 15.94 10.99 12.32
CA PHE A 621 14.73 10.17 12.17
C PHE A 621 13.47 10.97 11.81
N GLU A 622 13.45 12.30 12.03
CA GLU A 622 12.22 13.11 12.02
C GLU A 622 11.94 13.86 10.70
N LEU A 623 12.73 13.63 9.64
CA LEU A 623 12.35 14.12 8.30
C LEU A 623 11.01 13.52 7.86
N LEU A 624 10.79 12.25 8.17
CA LEU A 624 9.67 11.43 7.71
C LEU A 624 8.67 11.08 8.83
N ASN A 625 9.09 11.14 10.10
CA ASN A 625 8.17 11.07 11.22
C ASN A 625 7.42 12.41 11.36
N THR A 626 6.35 12.54 10.60
CA THR A 626 5.63 13.80 10.30
C THR A 626 4.97 14.46 11.52
N PHE A 627 5.08 13.86 12.71
CA PHE A 627 4.26 14.14 13.90
C PHE A 627 5.05 14.39 15.20
N ASP A 628 6.36 14.57 15.17
CA ASP A 628 7.12 14.78 16.43
C ASP A 628 6.81 16.11 17.13
N TRP A 629 6.31 17.10 16.40
CA TRP A 629 5.71 18.33 16.96
C TRP A 629 4.37 18.08 17.71
N LEU A 630 3.80 16.87 17.68
CA LEU A 630 2.73 16.47 18.61
C LEU A 630 3.27 15.96 19.96
N HIS A 631 4.58 15.68 20.06
CA HIS A 631 5.20 15.06 21.24
C HIS A 631 5.88 16.07 22.17
N SER A 632 6.04 17.34 21.75
CA SER A 632 6.38 18.46 22.64
C SER A 632 5.26 18.71 23.65
N ARG A 633 5.56 18.56 24.95
CA ARG A 633 4.63 18.69 26.09
C ARG A 633 4.98 19.87 26.98
#